data_AF-A0A7C5VTP1-F1
#
_entry.id   AF-A0A7C5VTP1-F1
#
_cell.length_a   1.000
_cell.length_b   1.000
_cell.length_c   1.000
_cell.angle_alpha   90.00
_cell.angle_beta   90.00
_cell.angle_gamma   90.00
#
_symmetry.space_group_name_H-M   'P 1'
#
loop_
_entity.id
_entity.type
_entity.pdbx_description
1 polymer ?
#
loop_
_entity_poly.entity_id
_entity_poly.type
_entity_poly.pdbx_seq_one_letter_code
_entity_poly.pdbx_strand_id
1 'polypeptide(L)'
;MPRRGLENPYLDAPFQTQPLCGESRRLHGLLAPQPRDAQSGPTSPLRLDDSRRLHHRQANTSPARHQPASRGEAEMESRRRNNPNSHATNNLATPKINLVQVSGQGLQMMVNYFAYDVTINPDVMRRILSRWQGPRRAILEGYRLVFDTYSAAWKGGIAGLEEASGSHVVGALYTIESEDFPLLDRYQGAPNTRSRIKIRVKTETGVEEAYTYISSNPRKHVAPSRPYLSLVIRGLRTLGYGEAEVLMVEKAAFS
;
A
#
# COMPACT_ATOMS: atom_id res chain seq x y z
N MET A 1 -0.68 -30.12 10.94
CA MET A 1 0.41 -29.17 10.63
C MET A 1 -0.17 -27.76 10.57
N PRO A 2 0.22 -26.83 11.47
CA PRO A 2 -0.14 -25.42 11.29
C PRO A 2 0.64 -24.84 10.10
N ARG A 3 0.00 -23.95 9.32
CA ARG A 3 0.67 -23.27 8.20
C ARG A 3 1.72 -22.31 8.78
N ARG A 4 2.97 -22.37 8.29
CA ARG A 4 3.95 -21.30 8.53
C ARG A 4 3.34 -19.99 8.04
N GLY A 5 3.37 -18.96 8.89
CA GLY A 5 3.08 -17.60 8.44
C GLY A 5 4.10 -17.20 7.37
N LEU A 6 3.65 -16.45 6.36
CA LEU A 6 4.54 -15.76 5.44
C LEU A 6 5.08 -14.53 6.19
N GLU A 7 6.16 -14.72 6.94
CA GLU A 7 6.91 -13.64 7.56
C GLU A 7 7.37 -12.68 6.46
N ASN A 8 7.03 -11.39 6.59
CA ASN A 8 7.32 -10.38 5.59
C ASN A 8 8.53 -9.57 6.06
N PRO A 9 9.75 -9.83 5.54
CA PRO A 9 10.97 -9.23 6.07
C PRO A 9 11.01 -7.70 5.94
N TYR A 10 10.14 -7.11 5.12
CA TYR A 10 9.99 -5.65 4.97
C TYR A 10 9.06 -5.00 6.00
N LEU A 11 8.27 -5.80 6.73
CA LEU A 11 7.44 -5.33 7.86
C LEU A 11 8.15 -5.54 9.20
N ASP A 12 8.91 -6.63 9.36
CA ASP A 12 9.54 -6.97 10.65
C ASP A 12 10.93 -6.33 10.87
N ALA A 13 11.52 -5.73 9.84
CA ALA A 13 12.73 -4.91 10.00
C ALA A 13 12.41 -3.64 10.81
N PRO A 14 12.96 -3.46 12.03
CA PRO A 14 12.65 -2.28 12.84
C PRO A 14 13.10 -1.02 12.10
N PHE A 15 12.25 0.01 12.12
CA PHE A 15 12.61 1.37 11.72
C PHE A 15 13.58 1.98 12.73
N GLN A 16 14.81 1.47 12.73
CA GLN A 16 15.93 2.05 13.44
C GLN A 16 16.25 3.37 12.77
N THR A 17 15.75 4.45 13.36
CA THR A 17 16.32 5.78 13.16
C THR A 17 17.76 5.71 13.65
N GLN A 18 18.72 5.64 12.74
CA GLN A 18 20.12 5.84 13.10
C GLN A 18 20.23 7.21 13.78
N PRO A 19 20.74 7.29 15.02
CA PRO A 19 20.99 8.59 15.64
C PRO A 19 22.08 9.30 14.83
N LEU A 20 21.84 10.57 14.49
CA LEU A 20 22.87 11.43 13.94
C LEU A 20 23.95 11.62 15.02
N CYS A 21 25.03 10.85 14.93
CA CYS A 21 26.19 10.98 15.82
C CYS A 21 27.01 12.22 15.41
N GLY A 22 26.50 13.40 15.77
CA GLY A 22 27.16 14.68 15.61
C GLY A 22 27.98 15.05 16.85
N GLU A 23 29.30 14.94 16.72
CA GLU A 23 30.34 15.69 17.46
C GLU A 23 30.06 16.11 18.91
N SER A 24 30.54 15.32 19.87
CA SER A 24 30.73 15.80 21.25
C SER A 24 31.92 16.78 21.33
N ARG A 25 31.64 18.08 21.33
CA ARG A 25 32.56 19.08 21.90
C ARG A 25 32.14 19.45 23.33
N ARG A 26 33.05 19.18 24.28
CA ARG A 26 32.93 19.50 25.70
C ARG A 26 32.76 21.00 25.91
N LEU A 27 31.83 21.41 26.78
CA LEU A 27 32.05 22.48 27.76
C LEU A 27 31.28 22.18 29.06
N HIS A 28 31.81 22.73 30.15
CA HIS A 28 31.32 22.69 31.53
C HIS A 28 29.83 23.09 31.63
N GLY A 29 28.99 22.59 32.54
CA GLY A 29 29.25 22.02 33.86
C GLY A 29 28.78 22.99 34.95
N LEU A 30 27.55 22.80 35.47
CA LEU A 30 27.02 23.49 36.66
C LEU A 30 25.77 22.80 37.23
N LEU A 31 25.79 22.63 38.56
CA LEU A 31 24.74 22.31 39.55
C LEU A 31 23.26 22.11 39.12
N ALA A 32 22.66 21.04 39.65
CA ALA A 32 21.23 20.98 39.99
C ALA A 32 20.92 21.80 41.26
N PRO A 33 19.64 22.12 41.55
CA PRO A 33 18.90 21.24 42.46
C PRO A 33 17.38 21.07 42.19
N GLN A 34 16.85 19.93 42.62
CA GLN A 34 15.45 19.66 43.04
C GLN A 34 15.40 19.77 44.60
N PRO A 35 14.29 19.58 45.37
CA PRO A 35 12.90 19.20 45.01
C PRO A 35 11.79 19.98 45.78
N ARG A 36 10.50 19.59 45.63
CA ARG A 36 9.60 19.23 46.77
C ARG A 36 8.20 18.70 46.39
N ASP A 37 7.59 17.98 47.34
CA ASP A 37 6.42 17.09 47.21
C ASP A 37 5.08 17.63 47.78
N ALA A 38 3.95 17.05 47.33
CA ALA A 38 2.68 16.78 48.06
C ALA A 38 1.77 15.92 47.12
N GLN A 39 1.23 14.72 47.43
CA GLN A 39 0.25 14.30 48.47
C GLN A 39 -1.11 15.06 48.33
N SER A 40 -2.32 14.45 48.33
CA SER A 40 -2.82 13.08 48.59
C SER A 40 -4.26 12.85 48.02
N GLY A 41 -4.81 11.61 48.03
CA GLY A 41 -6.18 11.25 47.58
C GLY A 41 -7.34 11.59 48.57
N PRO A 42 -8.52 10.88 48.62
CA PRO A 42 -8.77 9.49 48.19
C PRO A 42 -10.20 9.07 47.64
N THR A 43 -10.32 7.80 47.19
CA THR A 43 -11.47 6.81 47.26
C THR A 43 -12.88 6.99 46.63
N SER A 44 -13.21 6.04 45.71
CA SER A 44 -14.37 5.09 45.52
C SER A 44 -15.62 5.10 46.46
N PRO A 45 -16.79 4.40 46.22
CA PRO A 45 -16.96 3.12 45.45
C PRO A 45 -18.32 2.69 44.75
N LEU A 46 -18.23 1.60 43.95
CA LEU A 46 -19.17 0.44 43.75
C LEU A 46 -20.64 0.56 43.25
N ARG A 47 -20.96 -0.21 42.17
CA ARG A 47 -21.80 -1.46 42.09
C ARG A 47 -21.95 -1.91 40.59
N LEU A 48 -21.89 -3.19 40.16
CA LEU A 48 -22.70 -4.41 40.44
C LEU A 48 -24.20 -4.16 40.12
N ASP A 49 -25.05 -5.01 39.49
CA ASP A 49 -25.09 -6.44 39.10
C ASP A 49 -26.25 -6.59 38.06
N ASP A 50 -26.58 -7.67 37.33
CA ASP A 50 -25.99 -9.00 36.99
C ASP A 50 -26.89 -9.63 35.86
N SER A 51 -26.47 -10.77 35.26
CA SER A 51 -27.33 -11.92 34.91
C SER A 51 -28.13 -12.02 33.58
N ARG A 52 -27.93 -13.20 32.93
CA ARG A 52 -28.95 -14.12 32.29
C ARG A 52 -29.55 -13.74 30.91
N ARG A 53 -30.03 -14.67 30.04
CA ARG A 53 -29.86 -16.15 29.87
C ARG A 53 -30.34 -16.60 28.47
N LEU A 54 -29.66 -17.62 27.91
CA LEU A 54 -30.14 -18.82 27.20
C LEU A 54 -31.42 -18.86 26.28
N HIS A 55 -31.22 -19.43 25.08
CA HIS A 55 -32.05 -20.42 24.33
C HIS A 55 -33.47 -20.12 23.77
N HIS A 56 -33.57 -19.98 22.43
CA HIS A 56 -34.39 -20.79 21.48
C HIS A 56 -34.08 -20.32 20.04
N ARG A 57 -33.79 -21.12 19.00
CA ARG A 57 -34.41 -22.33 18.37
C ARG A 57 -35.74 -22.08 17.64
N GLN A 58 -35.64 -21.81 16.33
CA GLN A 58 -36.45 -22.33 15.21
C GLN A 58 -35.75 -21.84 13.92
N ALA A 59 -35.29 -22.68 12.98
CA ALA A 59 -36.01 -23.65 12.15
C ALA A 59 -37.05 -22.98 11.25
N ASN A 60 -36.73 -22.80 9.95
CA ASN A 60 -37.74 -22.69 8.90
C ASN A 60 -37.22 -23.25 7.57
N THR A 61 -38.15 -23.59 6.66
CA THR A 61 -37.99 -24.62 5.64
C THR A 61 -37.57 -24.14 4.24
N SER A 62 -36.83 -25.02 3.55
CA SER A 62 -36.79 -25.21 2.07
C SER A 62 -38.20 -25.17 1.41
N PRO A 63 -38.36 -25.01 0.07
CA PRO A 63 -37.45 -25.55 -0.97
C PRO A 63 -37.29 -24.80 -2.32
N ALA A 64 -36.27 -25.20 -3.10
CA ALA A 64 -36.42 -25.53 -4.53
C ALA A 64 -35.17 -26.28 -5.05
N ARG A 65 -35.40 -27.36 -5.82
CA ARG A 65 -34.38 -28.00 -6.67
C ARG A 65 -34.16 -27.15 -7.93
N HIS A 66 -32.97 -27.19 -8.53
CA HIS A 66 -32.77 -27.91 -9.80
C HIS A 66 -31.28 -28.08 -10.13
N GLN A 67 -30.96 -29.29 -10.60
CA GLN A 67 -29.70 -29.72 -11.23
C GLN A 67 -29.93 -29.74 -12.76
N PRO A 68 -28.90 -29.76 -13.63
CA PRO A 68 -28.07 -30.95 -13.80
C PRO A 68 -26.59 -30.69 -14.10
N ALA A 69 -25.86 -31.79 -14.34
CA ALA A 69 -24.41 -31.84 -14.43
C ALA A 69 -23.86 -32.02 -15.86
N SER A 70 -22.64 -31.52 -16.06
CA SER A 70 -21.50 -32.13 -16.76
C SER A 70 -21.65 -32.89 -18.10
N ARG A 71 -20.67 -32.59 -18.97
CA ARG A 71 -19.87 -33.52 -19.82
C ARG A 71 -20.37 -33.77 -21.25
N GLY A 72 -19.47 -33.49 -22.21
CA GLY A 72 -19.55 -33.85 -23.62
C GLY A 72 -18.25 -33.42 -24.32
N GLU A 73 -17.47 -34.38 -24.81
CA GLU A 73 -16.18 -34.17 -25.47
C GLU A 73 -16.31 -34.37 -26.99
N ALA A 74 -15.43 -33.67 -27.73
CA ALA A 74 -14.87 -34.06 -29.03
C ALA A 74 -15.78 -34.54 -30.19
N GLU A 75 -16.06 -33.64 -31.15
CA GLU A 75 -16.28 -34.04 -32.56
C GLU A 75 -15.99 -32.88 -33.54
N MET A 76 -14.78 -32.78 -34.12
CA MET A 76 -14.55 -31.97 -35.33
C MET A 76 -13.25 -32.32 -36.10
N GLU A 77 -13.22 -33.50 -36.72
CA GLU A 77 -12.23 -33.82 -37.77
C GLU A 77 -12.96 -34.35 -39.01
N SER A 78 -13.17 -33.47 -40.00
CA SER A 78 -13.19 -33.83 -41.43
C SER A 78 -13.48 -32.62 -42.31
N ARG A 79 -12.95 -32.68 -43.55
CA ARG A 79 -13.19 -31.79 -44.72
C ARG A 79 -12.24 -30.60 -44.88
N ARG A 80 -11.06 -30.89 -45.43
CA ARG A 80 -10.67 -30.38 -46.78
C ARG A 80 -9.53 -31.22 -47.38
N ARG A 81 -9.93 -32.15 -48.24
CA ARG A 81 -9.03 -32.83 -49.20
C ARG A 81 -9.12 -32.11 -50.56
N ASN A 82 -8.06 -32.24 -51.36
CA ASN A 82 -7.97 -31.93 -52.79
C ASN A 82 -7.68 -30.47 -53.21
N ASN A 83 -6.40 -30.20 -53.51
CA ASN A 83 -6.01 -29.56 -54.78
C ASN A 83 -4.67 -30.16 -55.24
N PRO A 84 -4.64 -31.07 -56.22
CA PRO A 84 -3.41 -31.63 -56.77
C PRO A 84 -3.04 -30.92 -58.08
N ASN A 85 -1.95 -30.15 -58.07
CA ASN A 85 -1.26 -29.79 -59.31
C ASN A 85 0.25 -29.85 -59.11
N SER A 86 0.88 -30.85 -59.71
CA SER A 86 2.33 -30.93 -59.95
C SER A 86 2.66 -30.15 -61.25
N HIS A 87 3.89 -29.84 -61.65
CA HIS A 87 5.25 -30.09 -61.14
C HIS A 87 6.08 -28.80 -61.31
N ALA A 88 7.11 -28.60 -60.48
CA ALA A 88 8.31 -27.87 -60.88
C ALA A 88 9.51 -28.30 -60.03
N THR A 89 10.55 -28.80 -60.67
CA THR A 89 11.87 -29.02 -60.06
C THR A 89 12.59 -27.68 -59.91
N ASN A 90 13.30 -27.46 -58.79
CA ASN A 90 14.68 -26.98 -58.79
C ASN A 90 15.27 -26.92 -57.37
N ASN A 91 16.47 -27.49 -57.21
CA ASN A 91 17.31 -27.23 -56.05
C ASN A 91 17.92 -25.83 -56.19
N LEU A 92 17.66 -24.91 -55.26
CA LEU A 92 18.60 -23.83 -54.97
C LEU A 92 18.37 -23.25 -53.56
N ALA A 93 19.44 -23.24 -52.77
CA ALA A 93 19.65 -22.53 -51.50
C ALA A 93 18.42 -22.26 -50.61
N THR A 94 18.32 -22.97 -49.47
CA THR A 94 17.57 -22.46 -48.33
C THR A 94 18.12 -21.08 -47.94
N PRO A 95 17.29 -20.03 -47.82
CA PRO A 95 17.75 -18.81 -47.20
C PRO A 95 18.12 -19.15 -45.76
N LYS A 96 19.38 -18.92 -45.39
CA LYS A 96 19.74 -18.79 -43.98
C LYS A 96 18.94 -17.60 -43.47
N ILE A 97 17.83 -17.88 -42.81
CA ILE A 97 17.13 -16.87 -42.01
C ILE A 97 18.15 -16.49 -40.95
N ASN A 98 18.80 -15.36 -41.16
CA ASN A 98 19.45 -14.65 -40.07
C ASN A 98 18.32 -14.30 -39.11
N LEU A 99 18.15 -15.15 -38.10
CA LEU A 99 17.39 -14.81 -36.92
C LEU A 99 18.16 -13.68 -36.26
N VAL A 100 17.90 -12.46 -36.75
CA VAL A 100 18.25 -11.24 -36.03
C VAL A 100 17.62 -11.44 -34.67
N GLN A 101 18.46 -11.65 -33.67
CA GLN A 101 18.03 -11.77 -32.30
C GLN A 101 17.51 -10.39 -31.94
N VAL A 102 16.20 -10.19 -32.16
CA VAL A 102 15.49 -9.01 -31.69
C VAL A 102 15.63 -9.08 -30.18
N SER A 103 16.57 -8.29 -29.67
CA SER A 103 16.77 -8.06 -28.25
C SER A 103 15.45 -7.56 -27.70
N GLY A 104 14.65 -8.48 -27.16
CA GLY A 104 13.34 -8.22 -26.62
C GLY A 104 13.49 -7.40 -25.35
N GLN A 105 13.75 -6.10 -25.51
CA GLN A 105 13.44 -5.13 -24.49
C GLN A 105 11.91 -5.17 -24.37
N GLY A 106 11.44 -5.90 -23.35
CA GLY A 106 10.05 -5.85 -22.95
C GLY A 106 9.65 -4.39 -22.78
N LEU A 107 8.45 -4.04 -23.25
CA LEU A 107 7.93 -2.69 -23.11
C LEU A 107 7.86 -2.33 -21.63
N GLN A 108 8.86 -1.61 -21.12
CA GLN A 108 8.86 -1.08 -19.76
C GLN A 108 7.75 -0.02 -19.66
N MET A 109 6.56 -0.47 -19.28
CA MET A 109 5.41 0.39 -19.10
C MET A 109 5.60 1.21 -17.82
N MET A 110 6.14 2.41 -17.99
CA MET A 110 6.25 3.40 -16.93
C MET A 110 4.85 3.83 -16.48
N VAL A 111 4.59 3.75 -15.17
CA VAL A 111 3.28 3.99 -14.56
C VAL A 111 3.42 4.86 -13.32
N ASN A 112 2.43 5.71 -13.08
CA ASN A 112 2.42 6.61 -11.93
C ASN A 112 1.90 5.91 -10.67
N TYR A 113 2.59 6.14 -9.54
CA TYR A 113 2.19 5.72 -8.20
C TYR A 113 2.11 6.95 -7.27
N PHE A 114 0.94 7.16 -6.67
CA PHE A 114 0.71 8.22 -5.70
C PHE A 114 0.84 7.69 -4.27
N ALA A 115 1.85 8.19 -3.57
CA ALA A 115 2.18 7.88 -2.19
C ALA A 115 1.72 9.00 -1.24
N TYR A 116 0.84 8.65 -0.30
CA TYR A 116 0.33 9.54 0.75
C TYR A 116 0.68 9.05 2.18
N ASP A 117 1.34 7.89 2.26
CA ASP A 117 1.78 7.25 3.50
C ASP A 117 3.30 7.39 3.68
N VAL A 118 3.94 6.56 4.52
CA VAL A 118 5.41 6.57 4.72
C VAL A 118 6.23 6.43 3.44
N THR A 119 5.69 5.89 2.35
CA THR A 119 6.35 5.83 1.04
C THR A 119 6.52 7.20 0.37
N ILE A 120 5.86 8.25 0.89
CA ILE A 120 6.15 9.65 0.52
C ILE A 120 7.60 10.04 0.85
N ASN A 121 8.25 9.31 1.75
CA ASN A 121 9.65 9.50 2.10
C ASN A 121 10.56 8.67 1.16
N PRO A 122 11.46 9.30 0.38
CA PRO A 122 12.35 8.58 -0.53
C PRO A 122 13.28 7.56 0.14
N ASP A 123 13.62 7.73 1.43
CA ASP A 123 14.41 6.73 2.20
C ASP A 123 13.61 5.44 2.44
N VAL A 124 12.28 5.52 2.50
CA VAL A 124 11.38 4.37 2.61
C VAL A 124 11.17 3.76 1.23
N MET A 125 10.88 4.57 0.22
CA MET A 125 10.65 4.12 -1.16
C MET A 125 11.86 3.33 -1.73
N ARG A 126 13.09 3.79 -1.48
CA ARG A 126 14.35 3.09 -1.84
C ARG A 126 14.54 1.72 -1.21
N ARG A 127 13.82 1.39 -0.13
CA ARG A 127 13.86 0.06 0.51
C ARG A 127 12.88 -0.92 -0.14
N ILE A 128 11.95 -0.42 -0.96
CA ILE A 128 10.92 -1.21 -1.64
C ILE A 128 11.32 -1.42 -3.09
N LEU A 129 11.66 -0.33 -3.79
CA LEU A 129 11.99 -0.32 -5.22
C LEU A 129 13.42 0.17 -5.47
N SER A 130 14.09 -0.46 -6.43
CA SER A 130 15.47 -0.14 -6.83
C SER A 130 15.56 1.05 -7.79
N ARG A 131 14.51 1.32 -8.57
CA ARG A 131 14.43 2.39 -9.56
C ARG A 131 13.06 3.07 -9.51
N TRP A 132 13.06 4.39 -9.72
CA TRP A 132 11.86 5.22 -9.90
C TRP A 132 12.28 6.61 -10.39
N GLN A 133 11.31 7.38 -10.89
CA GLN A 133 11.45 8.79 -11.27
C GLN A 133 10.56 9.66 -10.37
N GLY A 134 10.93 10.93 -10.19
CA GLY A 134 10.27 11.85 -9.24
C GLY A 134 11.04 11.95 -7.91
N PRO A 135 10.36 11.96 -6.75
CA PRO A 135 8.94 12.21 -6.59
C PRO A 135 8.59 13.66 -6.98
N ARG A 136 7.36 13.87 -7.45
CA ARG A 136 6.78 15.21 -7.66
C ARG A 136 5.66 15.46 -6.65
N ARG A 137 5.39 16.73 -6.34
CA ARG A 137 4.20 17.10 -5.55
C ARG A 137 2.93 16.77 -6.33
N ALA A 138 1.96 16.17 -5.64
CA ALA A 138 0.64 15.88 -6.20
C ALA A 138 -0.47 16.02 -5.15
N ILE A 139 -1.68 16.32 -5.61
CA ILE A 139 -2.87 16.50 -4.78
C ILE A 139 -3.98 15.57 -5.28
N LEU A 140 -4.52 14.75 -4.39
CA LEU A 140 -5.71 13.93 -4.62
C LEU A 140 -6.93 14.65 -4.01
N GLU A 141 -7.87 15.08 -4.85
CA GLU A 141 -9.11 15.74 -4.40
C GLU A 141 -10.23 14.73 -4.13
N GLY A 142 -11.18 15.12 -3.27
CA GLY A 142 -12.34 14.28 -2.92
C GLY A 142 -12.05 13.22 -1.86
N TYR A 143 -10.87 13.26 -1.24
CA TYR A 143 -10.44 12.36 -0.18
C TYR A 143 -9.89 13.16 1.01
N ARG A 144 -9.96 12.57 2.20
CA ARG A 144 -9.22 13.00 3.40
C ARG A 144 -8.27 11.90 3.86
N LEU A 145 -7.18 12.32 4.49
CA LEU A 145 -6.26 11.40 5.16
C LEU A 145 -6.91 10.90 6.45
N VAL A 146 -6.80 9.60 6.70
CA VAL A 146 -7.24 8.96 7.96
C VAL A 146 -6.14 8.05 8.50
N PHE A 147 -6.25 7.61 9.74
CA PHE A 147 -5.41 6.53 10.28
C PHE A 147 -6.35 5.40 10.74
N ASP A 148 -6.71 4.52 9.81
CA ASP A 148 -7.82 3.57 9.94
C ASP A 148 -7.37 2.12 10.21
N THR A 149 -6.09 1.81 9.98
CA THR A 149 -5.59 0.44 9.96
C THR A 149 -4.47 0.29 10.99
N TYR A 150 -4.59 -0.68 11.91
CA TYR A 150 -3.50 -0.99 12.84
C TYR A 150 -2.44 -1.84 12.15
N SER A 151 -1.17 -1.44 12.27
CA SER A 151 -0.02 -2.23 11.84
C SER A 151 0.80 -2.70 13.04
N ALA A 152 1.08 -4.01 13.10
CA ALA A 152 1.94 -4.60 14.12
C ALA A 152 3.40 -4.12 13.99
N ALA A 153 3.92 -3.99 12.76
CA ALA A 153 5.24 -3.46 12.45
C ALA A 153 5.45 -2.05 13.01
N TRP A 154 4.48 -1.17 12.77
CA TRP A 154 4.52 0.22 13.22
C TRP A 154 4.03 0.45 14.65
N LYS A 155 3.43 -0.57 15.28
CA LYS A 155 2.82 -0.51 16.62
C LYS A 155 1.84 0.67 16.77
N GLY A 156 1.02 0.88 15.75
CA GLY A 156 0.11 2.02 15.65
C GLY A 156 -0.69 2.03 14.34
N GLY A 157 -1.45 3.09 14.14
CA GLY A 157 -2.18 3.35 12.90
C GLY A 157 -1.26 3.65 11.72
N ILE A 158 -1.69 3.22 10.53
CA ILE A 158 -1.10 3.61 9.25
C ILE A 158 -2.12 4.42 8.45
N ALA A 159 -1.61 5.33 7.61
CA ALA A 159 -2.43 6.26 6.85
C ALA A 159 -3.32 5.55 5.81
N GLY A 160 -4.62 5.81 5.85
CA GLY A 160 -5.62 5.42 4.84
C GLY A 160 -6.16 6.64 4.09
N LEU A 161 -7.03 6.38 3.12
CA LEU A 161 -7.81 7.40 2.40
C LEU A 161 -9.30 7.12 2.62
N GLU A 162 -10.05 8.15 2.98
CA GLU A 162 -11.51 8.08 3.08
C GLU A 162 -12.12 9.14 2.14
N GLU A 163 -13.16 8.78 1.40
CA GLU A 163 -13.87 9.73 0.52
C GLU A 163 -14.45 10.89 1.35
N ALA A 164 -14.20 12.11 0.88
CA ALA A 164 -14.59 13.33 1.57
C ALA A 164 -14.68 14.51 0.59
N SER A 165 -15.90 14.81 0.14
CA SER A 165 -16.17 15.94 -0.76
C SER A 165 -15.60 17.26 -0.21
N GLY A 166 -14.93 18.04 -1.07
CA GLY A 166 -14.28 19.29 -0.69
C GLY A 166 -12.97 19.15 0.11
N SER A 167 -12.56 17.93 0.47
CA SER A 167 -11.24 17.67 1.06
C SER A 167 -10.22 17.28 -0.02
N HIS A 168 -8.94 17.30 0.36
CA HIS A 168 -7.86 16.78 -0.45
C HIS A 168 -6.77 16.14 0.41
N VAL A 169 -5.93 15.33 -0.23
CA VAL A 169 -4.73 14.72 0.36
C VAL A 169 -3.53 15.08 -0.52
N VAL A 170 -2.47 15.59 0.12
CA VAL A 170 -1.18 15.84 -0.54
C VAL A 170 -0.30 14.59 -0.50
N GLY A 171 0.57 14.43 -1.50
CA GLY A 171 1.43 13.25 -1.59
C GLY A 171 2.56 13.38 -2.61
N ALA A 172 3.32 12.30 -2.74
CA ALA A 172 4.37 12.14 -3.73
C ALA A 172 3.84 11.35 -4.93
N LEU A 173 4.05 11.88 -6.14
CA LEU A 173 3.86 11.15 -7.38
C LEU A 173 5.20 10.63 -7.88
N TYR A 174 5.36 9.31 -7.82
CA TYR A 174 6.47 8.58 -8.43
C TYR A 174 6.06 8.05 -9.80
N THR A 175 7.01 7.89 -10.71
CA THR A 175 6.85 7.06 -11.90
C THR A 175 7.75 5.83 -11.76
N ILE A 176 7.16 4.64 -11.84
CA ILE A 176 7.79 3.33 -11.59
C ILE A 176 7.61 2.42 -12.81
N GLU A 177 8.35 1.31 -12.88
CA GLU A 177 8.08 0.28 -13.88
C GLU A 177 6.82 -0.51 -13.45
N SER A 178 5.92 -0.88 -14.38
CA SER A 178 4.72 -1.64 -14.02
C SER A 178 4.99 -3.00 -13.36
N GLU A 179 6.18 -3.55 -13.60
CA GLU A 179 6.70 -4.79 -13.03
C GLU A 179 7.09 -4.66 -11.55
N ASP A 180 7.25 -3.44 -11.03
CA ASP A 180 7.54 -3.15 -9.61
C ASP A 180 6.30 -3.25 -8.70
N PHE A 181 5.08 -3.19 -9.27
CA PHE A 181 3.85 -3.20 -8.47
C PHE A 181 3.71 -4.39 -7.50
N PRO A 182 4.10 -5.64 -7.83
CA PRO A 182 4.09 -6.76 -6.87
C PRO A 182 4.98 -6.55 -5.63
N LEU A 183 6.02 -5.71 -5.70
CA LEU A 183 6.84 -5.35 -4.54
C LEU A 183 6.10 -4.35 -3.65
N LEU A 184 5.46 -3.32 -4.24
CA LEU A 184 4.58 -2.40 -3.53
C LEU A 184 3.37 -3.12 -2.93
N ASP A 185 2.72 -4.03 -3.66
CA ASP A 185 1.59 -4.83 -3.18
C ASP A 185 1.98 -5.64 -1.92
N ARG A 186 3.15 -6.28 -1.94
CA ARG A 186 3.70 -7.02 -0.79
C ARG A 186 4.00 -6.09 0.40
N TYR A 187 4.56 -4.90 0.15
CA TYR A 187 4.83 -3.93 1.21
C TYR A 187 3.54 -3.40 1.85
N GLN A 188 2.53 -3.12 1.02
CA GLN A 188 1.23 -2.58 1.39
C GLN A 188 0.26 -3.64 1.95
N GLY A 189 0.63 -4.93 1.89
CA GLY A 189 -0.20 -6.06 2.31
C GLY A 189 -1.40 -6.31 1.40
N ALA A 190 -1.35 -5.85 0.16
CA ALA A 190 -2.40 -6.07 -0.84
C ALA A 190 -2.40 -7.54 -1.32
N PRO A 191 -3.56 -8.12 -1.67
CA PRO A 191 -4.91 -7.53 -1.61
C PRO A 191 -5.57 -7.59 -0.21
N ASN A 192 -4.91 -8.18 0.79
CA ASN A 192 -5.54 -8.58 2.05
C ASN A 192 -5.89 -7.39 2.96
N THR A 193 -4.93 -6.50 3.22
CA THR A 193 -5.13 -5.32 4.08
C THR A 193 -5.39 -4.05 3.29
N ARG A 194 -4.95 -4.00 2.03
CA ARG A 194 -5.12 -2.86 1.13
C ARG A 194 -5.53 -3.30 -0.27
N SER A 195 -6.28 -2.46 -0.96
CA SER A 195 -6.66 -2.61 -2.37
C SER A 195 -5.97 -1.56 -3.21
N ARG A 196 -5.38 -1.94 -4.35
CA ARG A 196 -4.81 -0.99 -5.32
C ARG A 196 -5.92 -0.44 -6.21
N ILE A 197 -6.06 0.87 -6.29
CA ILE A 197 -7.05 1.58 -7.11
C ILE A 197 -6.38 2.52 -8.11
N LYS A 198 -7.09 2.89 -9.17
CA LYS A 198 -6.74 4.02 -10.04
C LYS A 198 -7.37 5.31 -9.52
N ILE A 199 -6.63 6.40 -9.59
CA ILE A 199 -7.05 7.75 -9.21
C ILE A 199 -6.56 8.77 -10.25
N ARG A 200 -7.05 10.01 -10.13
CA ARG A 200 -6.52 11.18 -10.84
C ARG A 200 -6.00 12.17 -9.83
N VAL A 201 -4.79 12.68 -10.02
CA VAL A 201 -4.13 13.64 -9.14
C VAL A 201 -3.77 14.92 -9.89
N LYS A 202 -3.82 16.05 -9.20
CA LYS A 202 -3.35 17.34 -9.70
C LYS A 202 -1.86 17.50 -9.40
N THR A 203 -1.08 17.84 -10.41
CA THR A 203 0.35 18.18 -10.33
C THR A 203 0.56 19.58 -10.90
N GLU A 204 1.79 20.10 -10.79
CA GLU A 204 2.19 21.38 -11.40
C GLU A 204 2.04 21.38 -12.94
N THR A 205 2.03 20.19 -13.56
CA THR A 205 1.92 20.00 -15.01
C THR A 205 0.50 19.65 -15.50
N GLY A 206 -0.48 19.46 -14.60
CA GLY A 206 -1.87 19.18 -14.97
C GLY A 206 -2.51 18.06 -14.14
N VAL A 207 -3.48 17.35 -14.73
CA VAL A 207 -4.13 16.19 -14.09
C VAL A 207 -3.54 14.91 -14.68
N GLU A 208 -3.02 14.04 -13.82
CA GLU A 208 -2.40 12.77 -14.21
C GLU A 208 -3.16 11.58 -13.62
N GLU A 209 -3.24 10.48 -14.36
CA GLU A 209 -3.67 9.21 -13.80
C GLU A 209 -2.54 8.61 -12.94
N ALA A 210 -2.90 7.95 -11.85
CA ALA A 210 -1.98 7.24 -10.98
C ALA A 210 -2.68 6.03 -10.34
N TYR A 211 -1.89 5.07 -9.85
CA TYR A 211 -2.39 4.10 -8.87
C TYR A 211 -2.11 4.57 -7.46
N THR A 212 -2.96 4.18 -6.51
CA THR A 212 -2.69 4.28 -5.07
C THR A 212 -3.29 3.08 -4.34
N TYR A 213 -3.13 3.04 -3.02
CA TYR A 213 -3.70 1.99 -2.17
C TYR A 213 -4.76 2.59 -1.23
N ILE A 214 -5.80 1.82 -0.93
CA ILE A 214 -6.80 2.14 0.09
C ILE A 214 -6.96 0.97 1.06
N SER A 215 -7.41 1.24 2.29
CA SER A 215 -7.61 0.22 3.31
C SER A 215 -8.80 -0.68 2.99
N SER A 216 -8.60 -2.00 2.96
CA SER A 216 -9.67 -2.95 2.62
C SER A 216 -10.66 -3.18 3.77
N ASN A 217 -10.26 -2.95 5.02
CA ASN A 217 -11.08 -3.11 6.23
C ASN A 217 -10.78 -1.98 7.22
N PRO A 218 -11.24 -0.73 6.95
CA PRO A 218 -10.94 0.43 7.78
C PRO A 218 -11.61 0.35 9.16
N ARG A 219 -10.92 0.81 10.20
CA ARG A 219 -11.46 1.09 11.54
C ARG A 219 -11.72 2.59 11.68
N LYS A 220 -12.52 2.98 12.67
CA LYS A 220 -12.87 4.39 12.91
C LYS A 220 -11.65 5.31 13.07
N HIS A 221 -10.70 4.92 13.92
CA HIS A 221 -9.41 5.60 14.11
C HIS A 221 -8.43 4.67 14.85
N VAL A 222 -7.15 4.80 14.55
CA VAL A 222 -6.01 4.19 15.26
C VAL A 222 -4.88 5.21 15.26
N ALA A 223 -4.44 5.70 16.43
CA ALA A 223 -3.38 6.70 16.48
C ALA A 223 -2.06 6.15 15.88
N PRO A 224 -1.36 6.89 15.00
CA PRO A 224 -0.07 6.47 14.47
C PRO A 224 1.02 6.51 15.55
N SER A 225 2.05 5.69 15.37
CA SER A 225 3.25 5.80 16.19
C SER A 225 4.10 7.00 15.78
N ARG A 226 4.82 7.59 16.74
CA ARG A 226 5.70 8.75 16.49
C ARG A 226 6.73 8.50 15.36
N PRO A 227 7.37 7.30 15.23
CA PRO A 227 8.25 7.01 14.11
C PRO A 227 7.55 7.01 12.74
N TYR A 228 6.31 6.49 12.66
CA TYR A 228 5.52 6.48 11.43
C TYR A 228 5.23 7.92 10.97
N LEU A 229 4.63 8.71 11.86
CA LEU A 229 4.23 10.10 11.58
C LEU A 229 5.44 10.97 11.21
N SER A 230 6.55 10.81 11.91
CA SER A 230 7.82 11.52 11.62
C SER A 230 8.35 11.25 10.20
N LEU A 231 8.19 10.02 9.69
CA LEU A 231 8.63 9.67 8.35
C LEU A 231 7.75 10.28 7.26
N VAL A 232 6.42 10.31 7.46
CA VAL A 232 5.46 10.99 6.58
C VAL A 232 5.77 12.49 6.52
N ILE A 233 5.90 13.15 7.68
CA ILE A 233 6.20 14.59 7.78
C ILE A 233 7.57 14.91 7.16
N ARG A 234 8.59 14.09 7.40
CA ARG A 234 9.91 14.26 6.77
C ARG A 234 9.84 14.11 5.25
N GLY A 235 9.03 13.18 4.73
CA GLY A 235 8.82 13.06 3.28
C GLY A 235 8.12 14.30 2.70
N LEU A 236 7.03 14.78 3.34
CA LEU A 236 6.33 16.01 2.95
C LEU A 236 7.29 17.22 2.87
N ARG A 237 8.07 17.46 3.92
CA ARG A 237 9.06 18.56 3.95
C ARG A 237 10.16 18.38 2.91
N THR A 238 10.58 17.14 2.62
CA THR A 238 11.55 16.84 1.55
C THR A 238 11.00 17.16 0.15
N LEU A 239 9.68 17.03 -0.06
CA LEU A 239 8.99 17.43 -1.29
C LEU A 239 8.70 18.94 -1.38
N GLY A 240 9.02 19.73 -0.34
CA GLY A 240 8.71 21.16 -0.31
C GLY A 240 7.23 21.49 -0.05
N TYR A 241 6.52 20.63 0.70
CA TYR A 241 5.26 21.00 1.33
C TYR A 241 5.49 21.82 2.60
N GLY A 242 4.58 22.74 2.90
CA GLY A 242 4.67 23.67 4.02
C GLY A 242 3.97 23.18 5.28
N GLU A 243 3.95 24.04 6.29
CA GLU A 243 3.35 23.72 7.59
C GLU A 243 1.82 23.57 7.52
N ALA A 244 1.16 24.17 6.52
CA ALA A 244 -0.27 23.99 6.28
C ALA A 244 -0.60 22.52 5.96
N GLU A 245 0.17 21.89 5.08
CA GLU A 245 -0.01 20.48 4.69
C GLU A 245 0.44 19.53 5.80
N VAL A 246 1.54 19.82 6.50
CA VAL A 246 1.98 19.06 7.67
C VAL A 246 0.88 19.03 8.74
N LEU A 247 0.25 20.18 9.01
CA LEU A 247 -0.85 20.29 9.96
C LEU A 247 -2.11 19.50 9.54
N MET A 248 -2.35 19.27 8.25
CA MET A 248 -3.43 18.37 7.80
C MET A 248 -3.17 16.92 8.23
N VAL A 249 -1.92 16.45 8.09
CA VAL A 249 -1.51 15.11 8.51
C VAL A 249 -1.54 14.96 10.03
N GLU A 250 -1.04 15.96 10.76
CA GLU A 250 -1.08 15.96 12.23
C GLU A 250 -2.52 15.99 12.77
N LYS A 251 -3.43 16.77 12.15
CA LYS A 251 -4.85 16.75 12.52
C LYS A 251 -5.48 15.37 12.31
N ALA A 252 -5.24 14.72 11.17
CA ALA A 252 -5.73 13.36 10.91
C ALA A 252 -5.14 12.32 11.89
N ALA A 253 -3.93 12.54 12.39
CA ALA A 253 -3.27 11.65 13.35
C ALA A 253 -3.88 11.69 14.76
N PHE A 254 -4.61 12.77 15.11
CA PHE A 254 -5.12 13.02 16.46
C PHE A 254 -6.61 13.42 16.52
N SER A 255 -7.37 13.14 15.45
CA SER A 255 -8.82 13.44 15.31
C SER A 255 -9.75 12.37 15.90
#